data_AF-A0A2L2YZU7-F1
#
_entry.id   AF-A0A2L2YZU7-F1
#
_cell.length_a   1.000
_cell.length_b   1.000
_cell.length_c   1.000
_cell.angle_alpha   90.00
_cell.angle_beta   90.00
_cell.angle_gamma   90.00
#
_symmetry.space_group_name_H-M   'P 1'
#
loop_
_entity.id
_entity.type
_entity.pdbx_description
1 polymer ?
#
loop_
_entity_poly.entity_id
_entity_poly.type
_entity_poly.pdbx_seq_one_letter_code
_entity_poly.pdbx_strand_id
1 'polypeptide(L)'
;LLTEFNPTKTFDGRKIVQGDIALPWGRSSLRDVQEMKGIVIVFTLWTNGKISYNFHSSVDDNLKSMIVDAMKEWEKHSCLKFTEKPTDFSFLRFRADNEGCWSMIGRVNGFF
;
A
#
# COMPACT_ATOMS: atom_id res chain seq x y z
N LEU A 1 -9.91 -14.71 -9.17
CA LEU A 1 -9.60 -15.53 -7.97
C LEU A 1 -9.08 -14.71 -6.78
N LEU A 2 -7.91 -14.02 -6.82
CA LEU A 2 -7.45 -13.25 -5.64
C LEU A 2 -8.22 -11.94 -5.36
N THR A 3 -8.90 -11.37 -6.35
CA THR A 3 -9.62 -10.08 -6.22
C THR A 3 -11.13 -10.22 -6.02
N GLU A 4 -11.69 -11.43 -6.14
CA GLU A 4 -13.15 -11.64 -6.06
C GLU A 4 -13.70 -11.58 -4.63
N PHE A 5 -12.83 -11.72 -3.63
CA PHE A 5 -13.18 -11.60 -2.21
C PHE A 5 -12.83 -10.24 -1.61
N ASN A 6 -12.34 -9.30 -2.41
CA ASN A 6 -12.03 -7.98 -1.89
C ASN A 6 -13.29 -7.14 -1.73
N PRO A 7 -13.35 -6.32 -0.65
CA PRO A 7 -14.47 -5.41 -0.47
C PRO A 7 -14.45 -4.32 -1.54
N THR A 8 -15.62 -3.73 -1.81
CA THR A 8 -15.73 -2.58 -2.73
C THR A 8 -15.33 -1.26 -2.07
N LYS A 9 -15.17 -1.26 -0.75
CA LYS A 9 -14.73 -0.11 0.05
C LYS A 9 -13.82 -0.56 1.20
N THR A 10 -12.90 0.32 1.60
CA THR A 10 -12.12 0.16 2.83
C THR A 10 -13.00 0.37 4.07
N PHE A 11 -12.50 0.00 5.25
CA PHE A 11 -13.22 0.19 6.52
C PHE A 11 -13.57 1.66 6.81
N ASP A 12 -12.73 2.60 6.36
CA ASP A 12 -12.96 4.04 6.49
C ASP A 12 -13.85 4.61 5.38
N GLY A 13 -14.33 3.78 4.43
CA GLY A 13 -15.30 4.16 3.41
C GLY A 13 -14.72 4.60 2.07
N ARG A 14 -13.39 4.49 1.86
CA ARG A 14 -12.76 4.79 0.58
C ARG A 14 -13.16 3.77 -0.46
N LYS A 15 -13.35 4.23 -1.70
CA LYS A 15 -13.69 3.35 -2.82
C LYS A 15 -12.49 2.49 -3.22
N ILE A 16 -12.73 1.19 -3.39
CA ILE A 16 -11.78 0.26 -4.00
C ILE A 16 -12.13 0.10 -5.47
N VAL A 17 -11.11 0.17 -6.32
CA VAL A 17 -11.21 0.08 -7.78
C VAL A 17 -10.27 -1.02 -8.27
N GLN A 18 -10.58 -1.62 -9.43
CA GLN A 18 -9.87 -2.80 -9.96
C GLN A 18 -9.78 -4.01 -9.01
N GLY A 19 -10.52 -3.97 -7.90
CA GLY A 19 -10.57 -5.02 -6.90
C GLY A 19 -9.63 -4.79 -5.72
N ASP A 20 -8.50 -4.11 -5.89
CA ASP A 20 -7.43 -4.06 -4.88
C ASP A 20 -6.76 -2.69 -4.71
N ILE A 21 -7.27 -1.65 -5.37
CA ILE A 21 -6.72 -0.29 -5.27
C ILE A 21 -7.67 0.60 -4.47
N ALA A 22 -7.24 1.06 -3.30
CA ALA A 22 -7.96 2.07 -2.51
C ALA A 22 -7.66 3.48 -3.04
N LEU A 23 -8.70 4.26 -3.32
CA LEU A 23 -8.54 5.66 -3.75
C LEU A 23 -8.33 6.61 -2.56
N PRO A 24 -7.53 7.68 -2.71
CA PRO A 24 -7.48 8.75 -1.72
C PRO A 24 -8.83 9.47 -1.62
N TRP A 25 -9.04 10.20 -0.53
CA TRP A 25 -10.26 10.98 -0.35
C TRP A 25 -10.43 12.01 -1.48
N GLY A 26 -11.68 12.25 -1.88
CA GLY A 26 -12.01 13.19 -2.96
C GLY A 26 -11.79 12.65 -4.39
N ARG A 27 -11.21 11.45 -4.58
CA ARG A 27 -11.12 10.80 -5.91
C ARG A 27 -12.27 9.80 -6.13
N SER A 28 -12.89 9.86 -7.30
CA SER A 28 -14.05 9.02 -7.65
C SER A 28 -13.74 7.92 -8.68
N SER A 29 -12.65 8.07 -9.45
CA SER A 29 -12.25 7.12 -10.48
C SER A 29 -10.73 6.98 -10.66
N LEU A 30 -10.29 5.88 -11.27
CA LEU A 30 -8.92 5.72 -11.79
C LEU A 30 -8.64 6.56 -13.03
N ARG A 31 -9.66 7.08 -13.73
CA ARG A 31 -9.44 7.96 -14.88
C ARG A 31 -8.78 9.27 -14.44
N ASP A 32 -9.06 9.68 -13.19
CA ASP A 32 -8.38 10.79 -12.50
C ASP A 32 -6.94 10.44 -12.08
N VAL A 33 -6.55 9.16 -12.20
CA VAL A 33 -5.25 8.58 -11.83
C VAL A 33 -4.59 7.91 -13.05
N GLN A 34 -4.94 8.31 -14.28
CA GLN A 34 -4.32 7.89 -15.55
C GLN A 34 -4.37 6.36 -15.84
N GLU A 35 -4.68 5.98 -17.08
CA GLU A 35 -4.78 4.56 -17.51
C GLU A 35 -3.43 3.80 -17.53
N MET A 36 -2.35 4.40 -17.02
CA MET A 36 -1.03 3.79 -17.01
C MET A 36 -0.83 2.92 -15.76
N LYS A 37 -0.19 1.75 -15.95
CA LYS A 37 0.20 0.85 -14.85
C LYS A 37 1.29 1.43 -13.94
N GLY A 38 1.91 2.54 -14.34
CA GLY A 38 2.91 3.27 -13.58
C GLY A 38 2.41 4.66 -13.19
N ILE A 39 2.59 5.03 -11.93
CA ILE A 39 2.30 6.38 -11.47
C ILE A 39 3.40 7.34 -11.95
N VAL A 40 3.01 8.37 -12.71
CA VAL A 40 3.93 9.40 -13.22
C VAL A 40 4.04 10.58 -12.25
N ILE A 41 3.18 10.62 -11.23
CA ILE A 41 3.15 11.70 -10.24
C ILE A 41 4.30 11.54 -9.25
N VAL A 42 5.43 12.19 -9.52
CA VAL A 42 6.68 12.11 -8.75
C VAL A 42 6.47 12.35 -7.24
N PHE A 43 5.54 13.22 -6.86
CA PHE A 43 5.24 13.52 -5.44
C PHE A 43 4.70 12.34 -4.64
N THR A 44 4.15 11.34 -5.33
CA THR A 44 3.65 10.09 -4.73
C THR A 44 4.69 8.99 -4.73
N LEU A 45 5.92 9.24 -5.18
CA LEU A 45 7.00 8.25 -5.07
C LEU A 45 7.59 8.24 -3.65
N TRP A 46 8.13 7.08 -3.27
CA TRP A 46 8.93 6.95 -2.06
C TRP A 46 10.28 7.63 -2.25
N THR A 47 10.55 8.63 -1.43
CA THR A 47 11.75 9.47 -1.56
C THR A 47 13.02 8.62 -1.44
N ASN A 48 13.90 8.72 -2.44
CA ASN A 48 15.15 7.94 -2.53
C ASN A 48 14.95 6.41 -2.44
N GLY A 49 13.77 5.91 -2.80
CA GLY A 49 13.44 4.48 -2.70
C GLY A 49 13.37 3.95 -1.26
N LYS A 50 13.36 4.82 -0.24
CA LYS A 50 13.33 4.42 1.16
C LYS A 50 11.90 4.32 1.64
N ILE A 51 11.53 3.15 2.16
CA ILE A 51 10.18 2.82 2.61
C ILE A 51 10.25 2.42 4.06
N SER A 52 9.70 3.26 4.93
CA SER A 52 9.49 2.88 6.33
C SER A 52 8.25 2.02 6.44
N TYR A 53 8.27 0.98 7.30
CA TYR A 53 7.09 0.15 7.54
C TYR A 53 6.96 -0.26 9.01
N ASN A 54 5.77 -0.70 9.39
CA ASN A 54 5.53 -1.47 10.61
C ASN A 54 4.32 -2.41 10.45
N PHE A 55 4.19 -3.29 11.43
CA PHE A 55 3.08 -4.24 11.52
C PHE A 55 2.05 -3.79 12.56
N HIS A 56 0.78 -3.88 12.20
CA HIS A 56 -0.30 -3.86 13.17
C HIS A 56 -0.32 -5.15 14.00
N SER A 57 -0.89 -5.12 15.20
CA SER A 57 -0.96 -6.28 16.11
C SER A 57 -1.75 -7.46 15.54
N SER A 58 -2.56 -7.24 14.51
CA SER A 58 -3.31 -8.29 13.80
C SER A 58 -2.43 -9.17 12.91
N VAL A 59 -1.18 -8.78 12.64
CA VAL A 59 -0.28 -9.54 11.76
C VAL A 59 0.49 -10.54 12.61
N ASP A 60 0.21 -11.83 12.42
CA ASP A 60 0.94 -12.91 13.06
C ASP A 60 2.36 -13.10 12.49
N ASP A 61 3.18 -13.88 13.17
CA ASP A 61 4.60 -14.02 12.83
C ASP A 61 4.84 -14.76 11.49
N ASN A 62 3.91 -15.64 11.09
CA ASN A 62 3.98 -16.31 9.79
C ASN A 62 3.76 -15.29 8.66
N LEU A 63 2.72 -14.46 8.77
CA LEU A 63 2.44 -13.41 7.81
C LEU A 63 3.54 -12.35 7.79
N LYS A 64 4.11 -11.97 8.95
CA LYS A 64 5.29 -11.09 9.02
C LYS A 64 6.44 -11.66 8.20
N SER A 65 6.78 -12.94 8.38
CA SER A 65 7.87 -13.57 7.62
C SER A 65 7.62 -13.50 6.12
N MET A 66 6.40 -13.84 5.68
CA MET A 66 6.02 -13.78 4.27
C MET A 66 6.15 -12.36 3.68
N ILE A 67 5.70 -11.34 4.42
CA ILE A 67 5.80 -9.94 3.99
C ILE A 67 7.27 -9.50 3.91
N VAL A 68 8.09 -9.88 4.90
CA VAL A 68 9.53 -9.57 4.92
C VAL A 68 10.25 -10.22 3.74
N ASP A 69 9.95 -11.47 3.43
CA ASP A 69 10.58 -12.17 2.30
C ASP A 69 10.15 -11.56 0.95
N ALA A 70 8.89 -11.14 0.82
CA ALA A 70 8.43 -10.39 -0.35
C ALA A 70 9.16 -9.04 -0.49
N MET A 71 9.38 -8.31 0.61
CA MET A 71 10.16 -7.06 0.58
C MET A 71 11.60 -7.30 0.15
N LYS A 72 12.27 -8.35 0.65
CA LYS A 72 13.64 -8.70 0.24
C LYS A 72 13.76 -8.97 -1.26
N GLU A 73 12.75 -9.62 -1.86
CA GLU A 73 12.74 -9.85 -3.31
C GLU A 73 12.71 -8.53 -4.09
N TRP A 74 11.93 -7.55 -3.64
CA TRP A 74 11.98 -6.19 -4.21
C TRP A 74 13.34 -5.53 -4.04
N GLU A 75 13.98 -5.65 -2.88
CA GLU A 75 15.30 -5.04 -2.63
C GLU A 75 16.42 -5.63 -3.48
N LYS A 76 16.26 -6.86 -3.94
CA LYS A 76 17.20 -7.56 -4.84
C LYS A 76 17.11 -7.05 -6.28
N HIS A 77 15.91 -6.66 -6.70
CA HIS A 77 15.61 -6.32 -8.10
C HIS A 77 15.35 -4.82 -8.34
N SER A 78 15.47 -3.99 -7.30
CA SER A 78 15.24 -2.55 -7.39
C SER A 78 16.15 -1.77 -6.44
N CYS A 79 16.12 -0.45 -6.52
CA CYS A 79 16.78 0.43 -5.56
C CYS A 79 15.99 0.64 -4.26
N LEU A 80 14.85 -0.06 -4.08
CA LEU A 80 14.04 0.06 -2.87
C LEU A 80 14.80 -0.46 -1.65
N LYS A 81 14.56 0.20 -0.52
CA LYS A 81 15.04 -0.21 0.81
C LYS A 81 13.93 -0.07 1.84
N PHE A 82 13.60 -1.19 2.48
CA PHE A 82 12.58 -1.27 3.51
C PHE A 82 13.24 -1.17 4.89
N THR A 83 12.67 -0.37 5.78
CA THR A 83 13.17 -0.22 7.14
C THR A 83 12.01 -0.26 8.12
N GLU A 84 12.05 -1.21 9.05
CA GLU A 84 11.04 -1.26 10.11
C GLU A 84 11.24 -0.10 11.08
N LYS A 85 10.18 0.68 11.32
CA LYS A 85 10.19 1.80 12.27
C LYS A 85 8.87 1.85 13.05
N PRO A 86 8.91 2.12 14.37
CA PRO A 86 7.69 2.23 15.16
C PRO A 86 6.78 3.37 14.68
N THR A 87 7.36 4.49 14.27
CA THR A 87 6.65 5.66 13.73
C THR A 87 7.50 6.38 12.69
N ASP A 88 6.88 6.84 11.60
CA ASP A 88 7.47 7.75 10.61
C ASP A 88 6.36 8.68 10.08
N PHE A 89 6.71 9.77 9.40
CA PHE A 89 5.76 10.69 8.78
C PHE A 89 4.99 10.02 7.61
N SER A 90 5.67 9.17 6.86
CA SER A 90 5.07 8.33 5.81
C SER A 90 5.61 6.91 5.96
N PHE A 91 4.73 5.95 6.19
CA PHE A 91 5.10 4.53 6.33
C PHE A 91 4.01 3.61 5.80
N LEU A 92 4.41 2.40 5.43
CA LEU A 92 3.49 1.30 5.18
C LEU A 92 3.10 0.65 6.52
N ARG A 93 1.80 0.58 6.78
CA ARG A 93 1.28 -0.18 7.93
C ARG A 93 0.62 -1.45 7.42
N PHE A 94 1.29 -2.59 7.57
CA PHE A 94 0.70 -3.89 7.23
C PHE A 94 -0.35 -4.27 8.27
N ARG A 95 -1.51 -4.70 7.78
CA ARG A 95 -2.71 -4.98 8.57
C ARG A 95 -3.38 -6.25 8.07
N ALA A 96 -4.02 -6.98 8.97
CA ALA A 96 -4.77 -8.20 8.70
C ALA A 96 -6.10 -8.23 9.47
N ASP A 97 -6.50 -7.09 10.04
CA ASP A 97 -7.76 -6.87 10.75
C ASP A 97 -8.86 -6.30 9.85
N ASN A 98 -8.65 -6.32 8.53
CA ASN A 98 -9.58 -5.81 7.53
C ASN A 98 -9.73 -6.84 6.42
N GLU A 99 -10.90 -6.87 5.79
CA GLU A 99 -11.19 -7.79 4.70
C GLU A 99 -10.44 -7.43 3.42
N GLY A 100 -9.96 -8.47 2.74
CA GLY A 100 -9.32 -8.38 1.44
C GLY A 100 -7.87 -7.89 1.46
N CYS A 101 -7.27 -7.89 0.27
CA CYS A 101 -5.92 -7.44 -0.01
C CYS A 101 -6.01 -6.19 -0.89
N TRP A 102 -5.69 -5.02 -0.35
CA TRP A 102 -5.73 -3.78 -1.11
C TRP A 102 -4.70 -2.77 -0.61
N SER A 103 -4.34 -1.82 -1.46
CA SER A 103 -3.43 -0.73 -1.11
C SER A 103 -3.75 0.56 -1.86
N MET A 104 -3.20 1.68 -1.41
CA MET A 104 -3.17 2.89 -2.21
C MET A 104 -1.97 2.84 -3.17
N ILE A 105 -2.04 3.58 -4.29
CA ILE A 105 -0.92 3.70 -5.21
C ILE A 105 0.05 4.78 -4.72
N GLY A 106 1.31 4.38 -4.51
CA GLY A 106 2.37 5.28 -4.10
C GLY A 106 2.31 5.67 -2.62
N ARG A 107 3.15 6.63 -2.25
CA ARG A 107 3.22 7.27 -0.94
C ARG A 107 2.13 8.32 -0.83
N VAL A 108 1.10 8.02 -0.05
CA VAL A 108 0.02 8.96 0.26
C VAL A 108 0.31 9.64 1.59
N ASN A 109 0.42 10.97 1.56
CA ASN A 109 0.51 11.77 2.78
C ASN A 109 -0.90 12.12 3.23
N GLY A 110 -1.25 11.87 4.49
CA GLY A 110 -2.58 12.13 5.04
C GLY A 110 -2.98 13.61 5.18
N PHE A 111 -2.29 14.52 4.50
CA PHE A 111 -2.49 15.97 4.57
C PHE A 111 -3.31 16.55 3.40
N PHE A 112 -3.85 15.73 2.50
CA PHE A 112 -4.76 16.16 1.43
C PHE A 112 -5.89 15.14 1.23
#